data_AF-A0A1V6ESS1-F1
#
_entry.id   AF-A0A1V6ESS1-F1
#
_cell.length_a   1.000
_cell.length_b   1.000
_cell.length_c   1.000
_cell.angle_alpha   90.00
_cell.angle_beta   90.00
_cell.angle_gamma   90.00
#
_symmetry.space_group_name_H-M   'P 1'
#
loop_
_entity.id
_entity.type
_entity.pdbx_description
1 polymer ?
#
loop_
_entity_poly.entity_id
_entity_poly.type
_entity_poly.pdbx_seq_one_letter_code
_entity_poly.pdbx_strand_id
1 'polypeptide(L)'
;MTATAHVVHHKLGADIKVVFVGPCIAKKEETFSAVPEDVDVAISFEEAQRMMQARRIEEASLQPSEFDPPHGDLGALFPISQGLIQSARLTDDLIADDILVNNGRRGFVEAIKELSAGQCKPRLLEVLACQGASWARVL
;
A
#
# COMPACT_ATOMS: atom_id res chain seq x y z
N MET A 1 -0.98 -5.61 1.51
CA MET A 1 -0.43 -6.25 2.72
C MET A 1 -1.41 -7.30 3.23
N THR A 2 -2.46 -6.93 3.97
CA THR A 2 -3.39 -7.88 4.60
C THR A 2 -4.08 -8.84 3.63
N ALA A 3 -4.71 -8.31 2.57
CA ALA A 3 -5.36 -9.16 1.57
C ALA A 3 -4.38 -10.15 0.91
N THR A 4 -3.13 -9.72 0.67
CA THR A 4 -2.07 -10.60 0.16
C THR A 4 -1.70 -11.67 1.18
N ALA A 5 -1.57 -11.32 2.46
CA ALA A 5 -1.28 -12.26 3.53
C ALA A 5 -2.36 -13.34 3.64
N HIS A 6 -3.65 -12.97 3.58
CA HIS A 6 -4.76 -13.93 3.54
C HIS A 6 -4.67 -14.90 2.38
N VAL A 7 -4.35 -14.40 1.18
CA VAL A 7 -4.17 -15.25 -0.01
C VAL A 7 -3.01 -16.22 0.18
N VAL A 8 -1.90 -15.76 0.76
CA VAL A 8 -0.70 -16.57 0.99
C VAL A 8 -1.00 -17.67 2.03
N HIS A 9 -1.66 -17.34 3.15
CA HIS A 9 -2.12 -18.33 4.15
C HIS A 9 -3.09 -19.35 3.56
N HIS A 10 -4.04 -18.91 2.74
CA HIS A 10 -4.99 -19.81 2.09
C HIS A 10 -4.30 -20.77 1.10
N LYS A 11 -3.28 -20.30 0.37
CA LYS A 11 -2.60 -21.10 -0.66
C LYS A 11 -1.51 -22.01 -0.11
N LEU A 12 -0.76 -21.55 0.87
CA LEU A 12 0.46 -22.21 1.35
C LEU A 12 0.30 -22.79 2.77
N GLY A 13 -0.82 -22.53 3.44
CA GLY A 13 -1.12 -22.99 4.80
C GLY A 13 -0.84 -21.92 5.86
N ALA A 14 -1.46 -22.06 7.02
CA ALA A 14 -1.41 -21.06 8.10
C ALA A 14 -0.09 -21.03 8.90
N ASP A 15 0.79 -22.03 8.73
CA ASP A 15 2.07 -22.13 9.47
C ASP A 15 3.23 -21.39 8.79
N ILE A 16 2.97 -20.76 7.64
CA ILE A 16 3.97 -19.98 6.93
C ILE A 16 4.29 -18.68 7.67
N LYS A 17 5.51 -18.20 7.46
CA LYS A 17 5.93 -16.88 7.94
C LYS A 17 5.79 -15.82 6.87
N VAL A 18 5.06 -14.75 7.17
CA VAL A 18 4.75 -13.66 6.25
C VAL A 18 5.53 -12.41 6.67
N VAL A 19 6.42 -11.96 5.80
CA VAL A 19 7.15 -10.70 5.97
C VAL A 19 6.65 -9.69 4.94
N PHE A 20 6.08 -8.58 5.40
CA PHE A 20 5.76 -7.45 4.53
C PHE A 20 6.99 -6.56 4.34
N VAL A 21 7.26 -6.17 3.10
CA VAL A 21 8.33 -5.23 2.75
C VAL A 21 7.70 -4.04 2.04
N GLY A 22 7.82 -2.84 2.61
CA GLY A 22 7.18 -1.65 2.04
C GLY A 22 7.74 -0.32 2.53
N PRO A 23 7.30 0.81 1.96
CA PRO A 23 7.88 2.12 2.27
C PRO A 23 7.25 2.79 3.51
N CYS A 24 6.14 2.24 4.03
CA CYS A 24 5.32 2.90 5.03
C CYS A 24 5.63 2.42 6.45
N ILE A 25 6.04 3.33 7.33
CA ILE A 25 6.25 3.04 8.76
C ILE A 25 4.93 2.65 9.43
N ALA A 26 3.80 3.27 9.05
CA ALA A 26 2.50 2.95 9.64
C ALA A 26 2.09 1.49 9.42
N LYS A 27 2.58 0.82 8.38
CA LYS A 27 2.32 -0.61 8.16
C LYS A 27 2.98 -1.50 9.21
N LYS A 28 4.07 -1.05 9.84
CA LYS A 28 4.63 -1.76 11.00
C LYS A 28 3.68 -1.75 12.17
N GLU A 29 3.14 -0.57 12.51
CA GLU A 29 2.16 -0.46 13.58
C GLU A 29 0.87 -1.24 13.25
N GLU A 30 0.41 -1.21 12.00
CA GLU A 30 -0.75 -1.99 11.54
C GLU A 30 -0.54 -3.50 11.75
N THR A 31 0.66 -4.00 11.46
CA THR A 31 1.02 -5.40 11.75
C THR A 31 0.89 -5.73 13.24
N PHE A 32 1.30 -4.85 14.16
CA PHE A 32 1.17 -5.13 15.59
C PHE A 32 -0.25 -4.92 16.15
N SER A 33 -0.94 -3.90 15.68
CA SER A 33 -2.18 -3.40 16.30
C SER A 33 -3.46 -3.91 15.65
N ALA A 34 -3.43 -4.26 14.36
CA ALA A 34 -4.63 -4.55 13.58
C ALA A 34 -4.63 -5.92 12.92
N VAL A 35 -3.47 -6.45 12.53
CA VAL A 35 -3.35 -7.74 11.81
C VAL A 35 -2.20 -8.64 12.30
N PRO A 36 -1.99 -8.80 13.63
CA PRO A 36 -0.86 -9.58 14.16
C PRO A 36 -0.90 -11.06 13.81
N GLU A 37 -2.06 -11.60 13.46
CA GLU A 37 -2.25 -12.98 13.01
C GLU A 37 -1.91 -13.21 11.53
N ASP A 38 -1.93 -12.16 10.71
CA ASP A 38 -1.77 -12.28 9.26
C ASP A 38 -0.33 -12.07 8.80
N VAL A 39 0.39 -11.14 9.44
CA VAL A 39 1.74 -10.72 9.06
C VAL A 39 2.65 -10.83 10.28
N ASP A 40 3.72 -11.64 10.20
CA ASP A 40 4.63 -11.81 11.34
C ASP A 40 5.52 -10.58 11.55
N VAL A 41 6.00 -9.98 10.46
CA VAL A 41 6.92 -8.83 10.52
C VAL A 41 6.68 -7.90 9.33
N ALA A 42 6.75 -6.59 9.56
CA ALA A 42 6.85 -5.58 8.51
C ALA A 42 8.20 -4.86 8.59
N ILE A 43 8.91 -4.79 7.46
CA ILE A 43 10.19 -4.08 7.31
C ILE A 43 10.10 -3.02 6.20
N SER A 44 10.93 -1.99 6.33
CA SER A 44 11.07 -0.96 5.31
C SER A 44 11.96 -1.40 4.15
N PHE A 45 11.85 -0.73 3.00
CA PHE A 45 12.80 -0.91 1.90
C PHE A 45 14.24 -0.61 2.32
N GLU A 46 14.43 0.40 3.17
CA GLU A 46 15.76 0.75 3.71
C GLU A 46 16.33 -0.37 4.59
N GLU A 47 15.50 -1.01 5.42
CA GLU A 47 15.92 -2.14 6.24
C GLU A 47 16.28 -3.36 5.39
N ALA A 48 15.46 -3.68 4.38
CA ALA A 48 15.75 -4.75 3.43
C ALA A 48 17.08 -4.50 2.70
N GLN A 49 17.32 -3.26 2.26
CA GLN A 49 18.57 -2.87 1.60
C GLN A 49 19.78 -3.00 2.54
N ARG A 50 19.66 -2.56 3.80
CA ARG A 50 20.73 -2.76 4.81
C ARG A 50 21.02 -4.23 5.07
N MET A 51 19.99 -5.10 5.08
CA MET A 51 20.18 -6.55 5.22
C MET A 51 20.92 -7.16 4.03
N MET A 52 20.61 -6.72 2.80
CA MET A 52 21.33 -7.14 1.59
C MET A 52 22.80 -6.69 1.63
N GLN A 53 23.07 -5.43 1.98
CA GLN A 53 24.42 -4.88 2.11
C GLN A 53 25.25 -5.60 3.17
N ALA A 54 24.67 -5.87 4.35
CA ALA A 54 25.34 -6.61 5.43
C ALA A 54 25.76 -8.03 5.00
N ARG A 55 25.01 -8.62 4.05
CA ARG A 55 25.31 -9.93 3.46
C ARG A 55 26.16 -9.85 2.18
N ARG A 56 26.57 -8.65 1.76
CA ARG A 56 27.32 -8.40 0.51
C ARG A 56 26.60 -8.94 -0.73
N ILE A 57 25.27 -8.80 -0.76
CA ILE A 57 24.46 -9.10 -1.94
C ILE A 57 24.49 -7.86 -2.84
N GLU A 58 25.10 -7.98 -4.02
CA GLU A 58 25.19 -6.92 -5.01
C GLU A 58 24.13 -7.13 -6.10
N GLU A 59 23.24 -6.16 -6.30
CA GLU A 59 22.16 -6.24 -7.29
C GLU A 59 22.68 -6.56 -8.70
N ALA A 60 23.82 -5.99 -9.08
CA ALA A 60 24.47 -6.22 -10.37
C ALA A 60 24.90 -7.68 -10.60
N SER A 61 25.00 -8.49 -9.53
CA SER A 61 25.36 -9.90 -9.61
C SER A 61 24.16 -10.84 -9.72
N LEU A 62 22.94 -10.32 -9.55
CA LEU A 62 21.71 -11.11 -9.51
C LEU A 62 21.14 -11.31 -10.93
N GLN A 63 20.60 -12.50 -11.18
CA GLN A 63 19.79 -12.75 -12.36
C GLN A 63 18.34 -12.34 -12.06
N PRO A 64 17.70 -11.52 -12.92
CA PRO A 64 16.29 -11.21 -12.77
C PRO A 64 15.44 -12.48 -12.74
N SER A 65 14.46 -12.51 -11.86
CA SER A 65 13.47 -13.57 -11.77
C SER A 65 12.07 -12.98 -11.64
N GLU A 66 11.07 -13.75 -12.02
CA GLU A 66 9.67 -13.36 -11.88
C GLU A 66 9.17 -13.49 -10.44
N PHE A 67 8.11 -12.76 -10.11
CA PHE A 67 7.39 -12.93 -8.85
C PHE A 67 6.54 -14.20 -8.86
N ASP A 68 6.37 -14.82 -7.69
CA ASP A 68 5.48 -15.97 -7.54
C ASP A 68 3.99 -15.58 -7.76
N PRO A 69 3.17 -16.47 -8.34
CA PRO A 69 1.74 -16.23 -8.49
C PRO A 69 1.00 -16.32 -7.13
N PRO A 70 -0.15 -15.62 -6.96
CA PRO A 70 -0.88 -14.91 -7.99
C PRO A 70 -0.33 -13.49 -8.23
N HIS A 71 -0.27 -13.10 -9.51
CA HIS A 71 0.07 -11.74 -9.88
C HIS A 71 -1.09 -10.78 -9.57
N GLY A 72 -0.78 -9.59 -9.08
CA GLY A 72 -1.78 -8.63 -8.64
C GLY A 72 -2.60 -7.96 -9.75
N ASP A 73 -2.21 -8.09 -11.03
CA ASP A 73 -2.79 -7.37 -12.18
C ASP A 73 -2.96 -5.86 -11.84
N LEU A 74 -4.10 -5.24 -12.14
CA LEU A 74 -4.41 -3.85 -11.76
C LEU A 74 -4.28 -3.58 -10.25
N GLY A 75 -4.33 -4.60 -9.39
CA GLY A 75 -4.07 -4.47 -7.96
C GLY A 75 -2.65 -4.00 -7.63
N ALA A 76 -1.69 -4.17 -8.55
CA ALA A 76 -0.35 -3.61 -8.41
C ALA A 76 -0.32 -2.07 -8.40
N LEU A 77 -1.39 -1.42 -8.88
CA LEU A 77 -1.55 0.03 -8.84
C LEU A 77 -1.95 0.56 -7.45
N PHE A 78 -2.51 -0.27 -6.57
CA PHE A 78 -3.02 0.15 -5.26
C PHE A 78 -2.12 1.12 -4.46
N PRO A 79 -0.78 0.94 -4.40
CA PRO A 79 0.06 1.80 -3.57
C PRO A 79 0.44 3.16 -4.19
N ILE A 80 0.01 3.48 -5.43
CA ILE A 80 0.19 4.79 -6.06
C ILE A 80 -1.06 5.68 -5.88
N SER A 81 -0.93 6.99 -6.08
CA SER A 81 -2.07 7.92 -6.02
C SER A 81 -3.14 7.55 -7.04
N GLN A 82 -4.42 7.58 -6.65
CA GLN A 82 -5.57 7.08 -7.42
C GLN A 82 -5.48 5.58 -7.77
N GLY A 83 -4.47 4.87 -7.26
CA GLY A 83 -4.23 3.47 -7.49
C GLY A 83 -5.42 2.61 -7.09
N LEU A 84 -6.04 2.92 -5.95
CA LEU A 84 -7.25 2.25 -5.48
C LEU A 84 -8.40 2.39 -6.49
N ILE A 85 -8.62 3.59 -7.03
CA ILE A 85 -9.67 3.88 -8.02
C ILE A 85 -9.46 3.03 -9.27
N GLN A 86 -8.21 3.00 -9.77
CA GLN A 86 -7.85 2.23 -10.97
C GLN A 86 -7.92 0.72 -10.72
N SER A 87 -7.41 0.23 -9.60
CA SER A 87 -7.48 -1.19 -9.22
C SER A 87 -8.92 -1.68 -9.07
N ALA A 88 -9.81 -0.82 -8.57
CA ALA A 88 -11.24 -1.11 -8.41
C ALA A 88 -12.06 -0.89 -9.69
N ARG A 89 -11.43 -0.45 -10.80
CA ARG A 89 -12.08 -0.11 -12.08
C ARG A 89 -13.21 0.91 -11.91
N LEU A 90 -13.01 1.83 -10.98
CA LEU A 90 -13.93 2.94 -10.77
C LEU A 90 -13.60 4.05 -11.76
N THR A 91 -14.63 4.70 -12.29
CA THR A 91 -14.47 5.87 -13.14
C THR A 91 -14.57 7.11 -12.27
N ASP A 92 -13.54 7.95 -12.32
CA ASP A 92 -13.55 9.27 -11.68
C ASP A 92 -14.18 10.26 -12.65
N ASP A 93 -15.43 10.66 -12.38
CA ASP A 93 -16.09 11.74 -13.10
C ASP A 93 -15.82 13.06 -12.36
N LEU A 94 -14.84 13.80 -12.89
CA LEU A 94 -14.41 15.09 -12.35
C LEU A 94 -15.51 16.16 -12.33
N ILE A 95 -16.61 15.95 -13.07
CA ILE A 95 -17.74 16.88 -13.11
C ILE A 95 -18.76 16.53 -12.02
N ALA A 96 -18.87 15.27 -11.65
CA ALA A 96 -19.90 14.78 -10.74
C ALA A 96 -19.49 14.84 -9.25
N ASP A 97 -18.22 15.15 -8.93
CA ASP A 97 -17.65 15.07 -7.57
C ASP A 97 -17.97 13.73 -6.86
N ASP A 98 -18.13 12.64 -7.63
CA ASP A 98 -18.56 11.33 -7.13
C ASP A 98 -17.43 10.62 -6.37
N ILE A 99 -16.18 10.85 -6.78
CA ILE A 99 -14.97 10.32 -6.17
C ILE A 99 -14.03 11.49 -5.88
N LEU A 100 -13.55 11.58 -4.64
CA LEU A 100 -12.54 12.55 -4.25
C LEU A 100 -11.29 11.82 -3.74
N VAL A 101 -10.13 12.19 -4.30
CA VAL A 101 -8.84 11.64 -3.90
C VAL A 101 -7.99 12.77 -3.33
N ASN A 102 -7.59 12.64 -2.06
CA ASN A 102 -6.73 13.60 -1.41
C ASN A 102 -5.48 12.93 -0.83
N ASN A 103 -4.32 13.58 -0.98
CA ASN A 103 -3.06 13.06 -0.48
C ASN A 103 -2.24 14.12 0.27
N GLY A 104 -1.40 13.63 1.18
CA GLY A 104 -0.58 14.44 2.06
C GLY A 104 -1.31 14.89 3.32
N ARG A 105 -0.54 15.07 4.40
CA ARG A 105 -1.04 15.39 5.75
C ARG A 105 -2.04 16.56 5.82
N ARG A 106 -1.80 17.64 5.04
CA ARG A 106 -2.67 18.83 5.05
C ARG A 106 -3.99 18.56 4.36
N GLY A 107 -3.93 18.10 3.11
CA GLY A 107 -5.13 17.82 2.34
C GLY A 107 -5.99 16.71 2.96
N PHE A 108 -5.38 15.70 3.59
CA PHE A 108 -6.11 14.68 4.36
C PHE A 108 -7.02 15.30 5.43
N VAL A 109 -6.49 16.23 6.23
CA VAL A 109 -7.24 16.86 7.33
C VAL A 109 -8.31 17.80 6.78
N GLU A 110 -8.01 18.54 5.71
CA GLU A 110 -8.95 19.45 5.05
C GLU A 110 -10.13 18.67 4.46
N ALA A 111 -9.87 17.60 3.71
CA ALA A 111 -10.91 16.76 3.11
C ALA A 111 -11.88 16.18 4.15
N ILE A 112 -11.37 15.74 5.30
CA ILE A 112 -12.23 15.24 6.39
C ILE A 112 -13.09 16.36 6.99
N LYS A 113 -12.53 17.56 7.16
CA LYS A 113 -13.29 18.71 7.68
C LYS A 113 -14.39 19.14 6.71
N GLU A 114 -14.09 19.19 5.42
CA GLU A 114 -15.06 19.53 4.36
C GLU A 114 -16.20 18.50 4.30
N LEU A 115 -15.87 17.21 4.36
CA LEU A 115 -16.86 16.14 4.44
C LEU A 115 -17.74 16.29 5.70
N SER A 116 -17.13 16.51 6.87
CA SER A 116 -17.88 16.67 8.13
C SER A 116 -18.73 17.93 8.16
N ALA A 117 -18.35 18.99 7.46
CA ALA A 117 -19.10 20.23 7.33
C ALA A 117 -20.19 20.15 6.24
N GLY A 118 -20.29 19.04 5.50
CA GLY A 118 -21.23 18.85 4.41
C GLY A 118 -20.93 19.71 3.17
N GLN A 119 -19.68 20.17 3.03
CA GLN A 119 -19.23 21.00 1.90
C GLN A 119 -19.01 20.17 0.64
N CYS A 120 -18.75 18.87 0.79
CA CYS A 120 -18.73 17.88 -0.27
C CYS A 120 -19.54 16.65 0.13
N LYS A 121 -20.02 15.89 -0.86
CA LYS A 121 -20.79 14.64 -0.65
C LYS A 121 -20.36 13.55 -1.63
N PRO A 122 -19.05 13.20 -1.66
CA PRO A 122 -18.59 12.14 -2.54
C PRO A 122 -19.19 10.81 -2.13
N ARG A 123 -19.40 9.92 -3.11
CA ARG A 123 -19.71 8.51 -2.84
C ARG A 123 -18.48 7.78 -2.32
N LEU A 124 -17.28 8.21 -2.73
CA LEU A 124 -16.01 7.67 -2.25
C LEU A 124 -15.02 8.80 -1.98
N LEU A 125 -14.48 8.85 -0.75
CA LEU A 125 -13.38 9.72 -0.38
C LEU A 125 -12.14 8.85 -0.10
N GLU A 126 -11.15 8.86 -1.00
CA GLU A 126 -9.84 8.26 -0.78
C GLU A 126 -8.92 9.28 -0.11
N VAL A 127 -8.33 8.89 1.03
CA VAL A 127 -7.44 9.79 1.76
C VAL A 127 -6.12 9.14 2.14
N LEU A 128 -5.03 9.77 1.70
CA LEU A 128 -3.67 9.27 1.82
C LEU A 128 -2.81 10.22 2.64
N ALA A 129 -2.21 9.74 3.74
CA ALA A 129 -1.40 10.59 4.61
C ALA A 129 -0.09 11.08 3.95
N CYS A 130 0.47 10.26 3.05
CA CYS A 130 1.69 10.58 2.29
C CYS A 130 1.35 11.29 0.98
N GLN A 131 2.11 12.32 0.64
CA GLN A 131 2.03 12.96 -0.67
C GLN A 131 2.51 11.96 -1.73
N GLY A 132 1.77 11.79 -2.83
CA GLY A 132 2.11 10.81 -3.88
C GLY A 132 1.93 9.33 -3.48
N ALA A 133 1.13 9.06 -2.43
CA ALA A 133 0.91 7.73 -1.87
C ALA A 133 2.22 7.08 -1.34
N SER A 134 2.31 5.75 -1.40
CA SER A 134 3.42 5.00 -0.81
C SER A 134 4.72 5.07 -1.64
N TRP A 135 4.66 5.43 -2.93
CA TRP A 135 5.81 5.38 -3.86
C TRP A 135 6.49 6.72 -4.17
N ALA A 136 6.07 7.82 -3.54
CA ALA A 136 6.51 9.19 -3.88
C ALA A 136 8.01 9.52 -3.74
N ARG A 137 8.82 8.56 -3.30
CA ARG A 137 10.26 8.72 -3.06
C ARG A 137 11.12 7.67 -3.76
N VAL A 138 10.52 6.82 -4.58
CA VAL A 138 11.19 5.72 -5.29
C VAL A 138 11.32 6.00 -6.80
N LEU A 139 10.67 7.05 -7.29
CA LEU A 139 10.86 7.65 -8.61
C LEU A 139 11.60 8.99 -8.45
#